data_AF-A0A8J7Q605-F1
#
_entry.id   AF-A0A8J7Q605-F1
#
_cell.length_a   1.000
_cell.length_b   1.000
_cell.length_c   1.000
_cell.angle_alpha   90.00
_cell.angle_beta   90.00
_cell.angle_gamma   90.00
#
_symmetry.space_group_name_H-M   'P 1'
#
loop_
_entity.id
_entity.type
_entity.pdbx_description
1 polymer ?
#
loop_
_entity_poly.entity_id
_entity_poly.type
_entity_poly.pdbx_seq_one_letter_code
_entity_poly.pdbx_strand_id
1 'polypeptide(L)'
;MTTRTLFASPLSRLMRKPTLALTFLLLLLSPLLVAADPTFGLDRFDPNAPLISEEQGPIGLDRVDFILGNGEGSDNYRLALQWDWFTYTTPKGGWTIDASLSPNYSVFNGAERENGTHARLRDIGLTPIFTFIPERVGNRHLSPFVEMGIGLHYLTEKNVGYKSFSTNFQFGDHIGVGAYFGKHQAYKLAYVFQHLSNAGIEAPNPGINFHLVTFGFRMGRR
;
A
#
# COMPACT_ATOMS: atom_id res chain seq x y z
N MET A 1 -14.23 -21.75 -27.10
CA MET A 1 -14.43 -20.31 -26.82
C MET A 1 -14.82 -20.20 -25.36
N THR A 2 -13.88 -19.94 -24.46
CA THR A 2 -14.12 -20.01 -23.01
C THR A 2 -13.91 -18.63 -22.43
N THR A 3 -15.01 -17.94 -22.14
CA THR A 3 -15.04 -16.60 -21.59
C THR A 3 -14.51 -16.64 -20.16
N ARG A 4 -13.25 -16.25 -19.94
CA ARG A 4 -12.71 -16.01 -18.59
C ARG A 4 -13.27 -14.69 -18.08
N THR A 5 -14.29 -14.77 -17.25
CA THR A 5 -14.77 -13.67 -16.41
C THR A 5 -13.68 -13.32 -15.40
N LEU A 6 -12.90 -12.28 -15.70
CA LEU A 6 -12.02 -11.64 -14.72
C LEU A 6 -12.90 -11.04 -13.61
N PHE A 7 -12.72 -11.53 -12.38
CA PHE A 7 -13.27 -10.91 -11.18
C PHE A 7 -12.57 -9.56 -10.97
N ALA A 8 -13.05 -8.53 -11.66
CA ALA A 8 -12.76 -7.15 -11.31
C ALA A 8 -13.41 -6.89 -9.94
N SER A 9 -12.60 -6.62 -8.91
CA SER A 9 -13.08 -6.22 -7.59
C SER A 9 -14.06 -5.04 -7.73
N PRO A 10 -15.07 -4.89 -6.85
CA PRO A 10 -15.99 -3.74 -6.90
C PRO A 10 -15.26 -2.38 -6.95
N LEU A 11 -14.09 -2.32 -6.30
CA LEU A 11 -13.21 -1.16 -6.25
C LEU A 11 -12.54 -0.87 -7.60
N SER A 12 -12.08 -1.89 -8.32
CA SER A 12 -11.50 -1.75 -9.67
C SER A 12 -12.52 -1.26 -10.71
N ARG A 13 -13.81 -1.55 -10.52
CA ARG A 13 -14.88 -1.02 -11.38
C ARG A 13 -15.13 0.47 -11.13
N LEU A 14 -15.03 0.91 -9.87
CA LEU A 14 -15.16 2.32 -9.48
C LEU A 14 -13.98 3.16 -9.98
N MET A 15 -12.78 2.59 -10.04
CA MET A 15 -11.55 3.25 -10.48
C MET A 15 -11.32 3.27 -12.00
N ARG A 16 -12.28 2.85 -12.84
CA ARG A 16 -12.15 2.90 -14.31
C ARG A 16 -12.03 4.30 -14.91
N LYS A 17 -12.18 5.35 -14.11
CA LYS A 17 -11.98 6.74 -14.53
C LYS A 17 -10.76 7.31 -13.81
N PRO A 18 -9.70 7.72 -14.52
CA PRO A 18 -8.47 8.21 -13.90
C PRO A 18 -8.70 9.45 -13.01
N THR A 19 -9.72 10.25 -13.33
CA THR A 19 -10.16 11.37 -12.48
C THR A 19 -10.65 10.92 -11.10
N LEU A 20 -11.41 9.83 -11.00
CA LEU A 20 -11.90 9.32 -9.72
C LEU A 20 -10.78 8.74 -8.86
N ALA A 21 -9.84 8.02 -9.48
CA ALA A 21 -8.67 7.47 -8.78
C ALA A 21 -7.78 8.58 -8.22
N LEU A 22 -7.55 9.64 -9.00
CA LEU A 22 -6.74 10.80 -8.58
C LEU A 22 -7.43 11.62 -7.49
N THR A 23 -8.74 11.87 -7.60
CA THR A 23 -9.50 12.57 -6.55
C THR A 23 -9.53 11.78 -5.25
N PHE A 24 -9.71 10.45 -5.33
CA PHE A 24 -9.67 9.60 -4.15
C PHE A 24 -8.29 9.61 -3.49
N LEU A 25 -7.21 9.49 -4.27
CA LEU A 25 -5.85 9.57 -3.75
C LEU A 25 -5.54 10.92 -3.09
N LEU A 26 -5.97 12.02 -3.70
CA LEU A 26 -5.82 13.37 -3.13
C LEU A 26 -6.57 13.52 -1.80
N LEU A 27 -7.73 12.88 -1.65
CA LEU A 27 -8.45 12.83 -0.37
C LEU A 27 -7.72 11.98 0.67
N LEU A 28 -7.05 10.90 0.28
CA LEU A 28 -6.26 10.09 1.22
C LEU A 28 -4.97 10.79 1.68
N LEU A 29 -4.41 11.68 0.85
CA LEU A 29 -3.21 12.47 1.12
C LEU A 29 -3.52 13.84 1.75
N SER A 30 -4.78 14.27 1.83
CA SER A 30 -5.13 15.58 2.38
C SER A 30 -4.65 15.80 3.83
N PRO A 31 -4.59 14.80 4.72
CA PRO A 31 -4.04 14.99 6.07
C PRO A 31 -2.54 15.34 6.06
N LEU A 32 -1.78 14.83 5.08
CA LEU A 32 -0.36 15.17 4.95
C LEU A 32 -0.12 16.60 4.50
N LEU A 33 -0.99 17.12 3.63
CA LEU A 33 -0.88 18.51 3.17
C LEU A 33 -1.13 19.48 4.33
N VAL A 34 -1.99 19.10 5.27
CA VAL A 34 -2.25 19.82 6.52
C VAL A 34 -1.07 19.68 7.50
N ALA A 35 -0.47 18.49 7.63
CA ALA A 35 0.69 18.26 8.50
C ALA A 35 1.98 18.95 8.00
N ALA A 36 2.05 19.31 6.72
CA ALA A 36 3.17 20.03 6.11
C ALA A 36 3.08 21.56 6.22
N ASP A 37 1.99 22.10 6.78
CA ASP A 37 1.81 23.55 6.99
C ASP A 37 2.39 24.00 8.34
N PRO A 38 3.46 24.81 8.37
CA PRO A 38 4.06 25.30 9.60
C PRO A 38 3.18 26.31 10.37
N THR A 39 2.05 26.75 9.82
CA THR A 39 1.11 27.68 10.47
C THR A 39 -0.03 27.01 11.23
N PHE A 40 -0.16 25.68 11.14
CA PHE A 40 -1.28 24.92 11.72
C PHE A 40 -1.24 24.80 13.27
N GLY A 41 -0.36 25.53 13.94
CA GLY A 41 -0.02 25.37 15.35
C GLY A 41 -0.39 26.51 16.31
N LEU A 42 -1.19 27.54 15.95
CA LEU A 42 -1.44 28.66 16.88
C LEU A 42 -2.89 28.95 17.30
N ASP A 43 -3.94 28.53 16.58
CA ASP A 43 -5.28 29.11 16.85
C ASP A 43 -6.41 28.12 17.17
N ARG A 44 -6.13 26.86 17.56
CA ARG A 44 -7.18 25.94 18.07
C ARG A 44 -6.74 25.16 19.31
N PHE A 45 -6.63 25.87 20.43
CA PHE A 45 -6.64 25.25 21.74
C PHE A 45 -8.10 25.03 22.17
N ASP A 46 -8.62 23.81 22.01
CA ASP A 46 -9.86 23.38 22.67
C ASP A 46 -9.47 22.73 24.02
N PRO A 47 -9.72 23.39 25.16
CA PRO A 47 -9.35 22.88 26.48
C PRO A 47 -10.14 21.62 26.90
N ASN A 48 -11.14 21.19 26.12
CA ASN A 48 -11.96 20.01 26.40
C ASN A 48 -11.77 18.86 25.39
N ALA A 49 -10.85 19.00 24.42
CA ALA A 49 -10.54 17.89 23.52
C ALA A 49 -9.89 16.74 24.31
N PRO A 50 -10.36 15.48 24.17
CA PRO A 50 -9.64 14.34 24.74
C PRO A 50 -8.23 14.32 24.15
N LEU A 51 -7.22 14.43 25.02
CA LEU A 51 -5.81 14.44 24.68
C LEU A 51 -5.41 13.08 24.09
N ILE A 52 -5.51 12.94 22.77
CA ILE A 52 -4.76 11.93 22.02
C ILE A 52 -4.30 12.55 20.69
N SER A 53 -3.46 13.58 20.79
CA SER A 53 -2.50 13.89 19.74
C SER A 53 -1.13 13.84 20.40
N GLU A 54 -0.56 12.64 20.49
CA GLU A 54 0.90 12.58 20.64
C GLU A 54 1.45 13.15 19.34
N GLU A 55 1.93 14.40 19.42
CA GLU A 55 2.46 15.18 18.31
C GLU A 55 3.69 14.45 17.75
N GLN A 56 3.47 13.58 16.76
CA GLN A 56 4.51 12.81 16.09
C GLN A 56 5.25 13.75 15.13
N GLY A 57 6.39 14.27 15.58
CA GLY A 57 7.25 15.12 14.76
C GLY A 57 7.58 14.48 13.39
N PRO A 58 7.71 15.27 12.32
CA PRO A 58 7.39 14.85 10.95
C PRO A 58 8.38 13.90 10.24
N ILE A 59 9.33 13.22 10.91
CA ILE A 59 10.44 12.55 10.17
C ILE A 59 11.02 11.28 10.83
N GLY A 60 10.20 10.47 11.51
CA GLY A 60 10.64 9.15 12.00
C GLY A 60 10.27 8.04 11.03
N LEU A 61 11.23 7.26 10.52
CA LEU A 61 10.93 6.03 9.79
C LEU A 61 10.35 4.99 10.77
N ASP A 62 9.12 4.54 10.54
CA ASP A 62 8.45 3.60 11.45
C ASP A 62 8.75 2.14 11.11
N ARG A 63 8.80 1.81 9.81
CA ARG A 63 9.00 0.42 9.35
C ARG A 63 9.84 0.32 8.08
N VAL A 64 10.60 -0.76 7.99
CA VAL A 64 11.20 -1.27 6.74
C VAL A 64 10.55 -2.60 6.40
N ASP A 65 10.02 -2.71 5.19
CA ASP A 65 9.32 -3.89 4.68
C ASP A 65 10.10 -4.54 3.52
N PHE A 66 10.37 -5.82 3.66
CA PHE A 66 10.87 -6.69 2.61
C PHE A 66 9.70 -7.50 2.05
N ILE A 67 9.49 -7.42 0.74
CA ILE A 67 8.29 -7.94 0.10
C ILE A 67 8.72 -8.85 -1.05
N LEU A 68 8.24 -10.09 -1.01
CA LEU A 68 8.47 -11.09 -2.04
C LEU A 68 7.13 -11.44 -2.68
N GLY A 69 7.10 -11.54 -4.00
CA GLY A 69 5.87 -11.71 -4.74
C GLY A 69 6.01 -12.60 -5.95
N ASN A 70 4.93 -13.28 -6.28
CA ASN A 70 4.78 -14.00 -7.54
C ASN A 70 3.36 -13.80 -8.08
N GLY A 71 3.23 -13.68 -9.39
CA GLY A 71 1.93 -13.56 -10.02
C GLY A 71 2.01 -13.51 -11.53
N GLU A 72 1.13 -14.28 -12.17
CA GLU A 72 0.93 -14.29 -13.64
C GLU A 72 2.24 -14.45 -14.44
N GLY A 73 3.15 -15.28 -13.94
CA GLY A 73 4.44 -15.54 -14.57
C GLY A 73 5.49 -14.45 -14.35
N SER A 74 5.31 -13.58 -13.35
CA SER A 74 6.33 -12.61 -12.95
C SER A 74 6.61 -12.71 -11.46
N ASP A 75 7.89 -12.67 -11.10
CA ASP A 75 8.33 -12.49 -9.72
C ASP A 75 8.48 -11.00 -9.41
N ASN A 76 8.28 -10.63 -8.15
CA ASN A 76 8.39 -9.26 -7.65
C ASN A 76 9.22 -9.25 -6.35
N TYR A 77 10.31 -8.50 -6.35
CA TYR A 77 11.15 -8.28 -5.19
C TYR A 77 11.11 -6.80 -4.83
N ARG A 78 10.60 -6.47 -3.65
CA ARG A 78 10.31 -5.08 -3.25
C ARG A 78 10.88 -4.76 -1.87
N LEU A 79 11.41 -3.55 -1.77
CA LEU A 79 11.77 -2.90 -0.51
C LEU A 79 10.87 -1.68 -0.33
N ALA A 80 10.27 -1.54 0.84
CA ALA A 80 9.41 -0.42 1.17
C ALA A 80 9.78 0.17 2.53
N LEU A 81 9.53 1.47 2.66
CA LEU A 81 9.65 2.22 3.89
C LEU A 81 8.24 2.64 4.32
N GLN A 82 7.98 2.79 5.62
CA GLN A 82 6.69 3.29 6.11
C GLN A 82 6.85 4.40 7.13
N TRP A 83 6.01 5.42 6.99
CA TRP A 83 5.81 6.50 7.94
C TRP A 83 4.34 6.52 8.34
N ASP A 84 4.06 6.27 9.61
CA ASP A 84 2.74 6.35 10.18
C ASP A 84 2.41 7.83 10.41
N TRP A 85 1.35 8.33 9.79
CA TRP A 85 0.97 9.75 9.87
C TRP A 85 -0.32 9.97 10.68
N PHE A 86 -1.04 8.90 11.00
CA PHE A 86 -2.33 8.97 11.68
C PHE A 86 -2.64 7.63 12.34
N THR A 87 -3.15 7.70 13.57
CA THR A 87 -3.78 6.57 14.25
C THR A 87 -5.08 7.03 14.86
N TYR A 88 -6.11 6.22 14.72
CA TYR A 88 -7.39 6.40 15.40
C TYR A 88 -7.85 5.11 16.05
N THR A 89 -8.10 5.17 17.36
CA THR A 89 -8.67 4.06 18.11
C THR A 89 -10.13 4.37 18.45
N THR A 90 -11.04 3.47 18.06
CA THR A 90 -12.46 3.62 18.37
C THR A 90 -12.70 3.57 19.87
N PRO A 91 -13.60 4.40 20.43
CA PRO A 91 -13.98 4.30 21.83
C PRO A 91 -14.55 2.91 22.18
N LYS A 92 -14.21 2.37 23.36
CA LYS A 92 -14.70 1.08 23.92
C LYS A 92 -14.12 -0.20 23.28
N GLY A 93 -12.88 -0.16 22.78
CA GLY A 93 -12.13 -1.38 22.48
C GLY A 93 -12.57 -2.07 21.19
N GLY A 94 -12.75 -1.33 20.09
CA GLY A 94 -13.21 -1.87 18.81
C GLY A 94 -12.04 -2.13 17.84
N TRP A 95 -11.64 -1.07 17.15
CA TRP A 95 -10.60 -1.06 16.13
C TRP A 95 -9.61 0.08 16.36
N THR A 96 -8.34 -0.21 16.08
CA THR A 96 -7.32 0.80 15.81
C THR A 96 -7.10 0.85 14.30
N ILE A 97 -7.13 2.06 13.74
CA ILE A 97 -6.91 2.34 12.33
C ILE A 97 -5.62 3.14 12.23
N ASP A 98 -4.59 2.54 11.66
CA ASP A 98 -3.34 3.21 11.34
C ASP A 98 -3.32 3.58 9.86
N ALA A 99 -2.84 4.77 9.54
CA ALA A 99 -2.60 5.20 8.17
C ALA A 99 -1.13 5.59 7.98
N SER A 100 -0.52 5.02 6.93
CA SER A 100 0.91 5.11 6.69
C SER A 100 1.21 5.45 5.24
N LEU A 101 2.26 6.24 4.99
CA LEU A 101 2.83 6.40 3.65
C LEU A 101 3.86 5.32 3.38
N SER A 102 3.78 4.67 2.22
CA SER A 102 4.75 3.67 1.82
C SER A 102 5.35 3.89 0.43
N PRO A 103 6.45 4.66 0.31
CA PRO A 103 7.28 4.62 -0.87
C PRO A 103 8.02 3.28 -0.96
N ASN A 104 8.18 2.79 -2.18
CA ASN A 104 8.80 1.51 -2.45
C ASN A 104 9.62 1.52 -3.73
N TYR A 105 10.57 0.60 -3.79
CA TYR A 105 11.31 0.23 -4.99
C TYR A 105 11.19 -1.27 -5.21
N SER A 106 10.87 -1.67 -6.44
CA SER A 106 10.65 -3.06 -6.79
C SER A 106 11.35 -3.45 -8.09
N VAL A 107 11.69 -4.73 -8.20
CA VAL A 107 12.21 -5.35 -9.42
C VAL A 107 11.28 -6.48 -9.80
N PHE A 108 10.77 -6.44 -11.04
CA PHE A 108 9.96 -7.53 -11.58
C PHE A 108 10.80 -8.34 -12.57
N ASN A 109 10.77 -9.65 -12.41
CA ASN A 109 11.36 -10.59 -13.35
C ASN A 109 10.22 -11.37 -14.01
N GLY A 110 9.93 -11.03 -15.27
CA GLY A 110 8.94 -11.74 -16.06
C GLY A 110 9.46 -13.05 -16.61
N ALA A 111 8.52 -13.98 -16.87
CA ALA A 111 8.78 -15.23 -17.56
C ALA A 111 9.51 -15.00 -18.90
N GLU A 112 10.34 -15.98 -19.24
CA GLU A 112 11.10 -16.00 -20.48
C GLU A 112 10.16 -15.92 -21.69
N ARG A 113 10.49 -15.03 -22.62
CA ARG A 113 9.81 -14.95 -23.93
C ARG A 113 10.40 -15.98 -24.88
N GLU A 114 9.67 -16.34 -25.94
CA GLU A 114 10.09 -17.31 -26.98
C GLU A 114 11.49 -17.05 -27.57
N ASN A 115 12.00 -15.81 -27.51
CA ASN A 115 13.35 -15.43 -27.98
C ASN A 115 14.46 -15.51 -26.89
N GLY A 116 14.21 -16.15 -25.75
CA GLY A 116 15.20 -16.34 -24.67
C GLY A 116 15.56 -15.08 -23.88
N THR A 117 14.78 -14.00 -24.00
CA THR A 117 15.03 -12.74 -23.30
C THR A 117 14.18 -12.63 -22.03
N HIS A 118 14.83 -12.42 -20.88
CA HIS A 118 14.15 -12.08 -19.64
C HIS A 118 13.64 -10.63 -19.70
N ALA A 119 12.34 -10.46 -19.51
CA ALA A 119 11.75 -9.14 -19.35
C ALA A 119 11.91 -8.70 -17.89
N ARG A 120 12.93 -7.88 -17.61
CA ARG A 120 13.14 -7.27 -16.30
C ARG A 120 12.69 -5.82 -16.34
N LEU A 121 11.89 -5.40 -15.35
CA LEU A 121 11.55 -4.00 -15.14
C LEU A 121 11.74 -3.58 -13.69
N ARG A 122 11.84 -2.28 -13.47
CA ARG A 122 11.91 -1.65 -12.15
C ARG A 122 10.65 -0.82 -11.94
N ASP A 123 10.23 -0.75 -10.70
CA ASP A 123 9.02 -0.05 -10.25
C ASP A 123 9.40 0.87 -9.07
N ILE A 124 8.99 2.12 -9.12
CA ILE A 124 8.98 3.02 -7.97
C ILE A 124 7.53 3.33 -7.66
N GLY A 125 7.11 3.02 -6.43
CA GLY A 125 5.74 3.21 -5.99
C GLY A 125 5.63 4.13 -4.78
N LEU A 126 4.45 4.71 -4.59
CA LEU A 126 4.05 5.45 -3.40
C LEU A 126 2.62 5.07 -3.05
N THR A 127 2.41 4.48 -1.87
CA THR A 127 1.11 3.94 -1.48
C THR A 127 0.69 4.43 -0.09
N PRO A 128 -0.44 5.16 0.06
CA PRO A 128 -1.12 5.24 1.34
C PRO A 128 -1.69 3.87 1.73
N ILE A 129 -1.37 3.40 2.92
CA ILE A 129 -1.83 2.12 3.47
C ILE A 129 -2.70 2.41 4.69
N PHE A 130 -3.87 1.77 4.76
CA PHE A 130 -4.74 1.77 5.93
C PHE A 130 -4.71 0.38 6.55
N THR A 131 -4.33 0.32 7.83
CA THR A 131 -4.25 -0.92 8.61
C THR A 131 -5.32 -0.91 9.69
N PHE A 132 -6.17 -1.92 9.68
CA PHE A 132 -7.27 -2.11 10.63
C PHE A 132 -6.92 -3.22 11.62
N ILE A 133 -6.78 -2.86 12.89
CA ILE A 133 -6.31 -3.73 13.97
C ILE A 133 -7.46 -3.92 14.97
N PRO A 134 -8.02 -5.13 15.12
CA PRO A 134 -9.06 -5.40 16.10
C PRO A 134 -8.46 -5.47 17.52
N GLU A 135 -8.88 -4.58 18.41
CA GLU A 135 -8.29 -4.46 19.76
C GLU A 135 -8.63 -5.65 20.67
N ARG A 136 -9.74 -6.34 20.41
CA ARG A 136 -10.21 -7.47 21.24
C ARG A 136 -9.54 -8.81 20.92
N VAL A 137 -8.88 -8.90 19.77
CA VAL A 137 -8.29 -10.15 19.28
C VAL A 137 -6.77 -10.16 19.50
N GLY A 138 -6.14 -8.98 19.44
CA GLY A 138 -4.71 -8.83 19.66
C GLY A 138 -4.32 -8.86 21.14
N ASN A 139 -3.07 -9.20 21.39
CA ASN A 139 -2.40 -9.01 22.68
C ASN A 139 -1.01 -8.39 22.45
N ARG A 140 -0.25 -8.20 23.54
CA ARG A 140 1.09 -7.58 23.48
C ARG A 140 2.10 -8.32 22.59
N HIS A 141 1.87 -9.61 22.31
CA HIS A 141 2.77 -10.47 21.55
C HIS A 141 2.32 -10.71 20.10
N LEU A 142 1.01 -10.58 19.82
CA LEU A 142 0.42 -10.82 18.51
C LEU A 142 -0.80 -9.92 18.32
N SER A 143 -0.78 -9.06 17.31
CA SER A 143 -1.91 -8.24 16.88
C SER A 143 -2.23 -8.52 15.41
N PRO A 144 -3.30 -9.28 15.10
CA PRO A 144 -3.72 -9.47 13.73
C PRO A 144 -4.22 -8.15 13.12
N PHE A 145 -4.22 -8.04 11.80
CA PHE A 145 -4.77 -6.89 11.08
C PHE A 145 -5.24 -7.25 9.68
N VAL A 146 -6.02 -6.35 9.11
CA VAL A 146 -6.33 -6.28 7.68
C VAL A 146 -5.76 -4.97 7.14
N GLU A 147 -5.15 -4.99 5.97
CA GLU A 147 -4.63 -3.77 5.33
C GLU A 147 -5.20 -3.58 3.93
N MET A 148 -5.26 -2.33 3.49
CA MET A 148 -5.58 -1.99 2.11
C MET A 148 -4.91 -0.68 1.70
N GLY A 149 -4.66 -0.52 0.41
CA GLY A 149 -4.06 0.70 -0.11
C GLY A 149 -4.27 0.86 -1.61
N ILE A 150 -4.19 2.11 -2.07
CA ILE A 150 -4.26 2.48 -3.48
C ILE A 150 -3.10 3.42 -3.76
N GLY A 151 -2.10 2.93 -4.48
CA GLY A 151 -0.85 3.62 -4.73
C GLY A 151 -0.65 4.01 -6.18
N LEU A 152 0.34 4.88 -6.38
CA LEU A 152 0.87 5.24 -7.69
C LEU A 152 2.18 4.50 -7.92
N HIS A 153 2.38 4.03 -9.14
CA HIS A 153 3.55 3.26 -9.54
C HIS A 153 4.08 3.78 -10.88
N TYR A 154 5.41 3.84 -11.00
CA TYR A 154 6.09 4.18 -12.23
C TYR A 154 7.03 3.04 -12.62
N LEU A 155 6.69 2.36 -13.71
CA LEU A 155 7.46 1.27 -14.28
C LEU A 155 8.49 1.82 -15.27
N THR A 156 9.73 1.31 -15.22
CA THR A 156 10.75 1.69 -16.22
C THR A 156 10.41 1.18 -17.61
N GLU A 157 9.70 0.06 -17.69
CA GLU A 157 9.28 -0.57 -18.94
C GLU A 157 7.78 -0.79 -18.94
N LYS A 158 7.18 -0.74 -20.13
CA LYS A 158 5.74 -1.00 -20.32
C LYS A 158 5.42 -2.48 -20.47
N ASN A 159 6.43 -3.36 -20.49
CA ASN A 159 6.24 -4.77 -20.81
C ASN A 159 6.95 -5.67 -19.79
N VAL A 160 6.25 -6.68 -19.26
CA VAL A 160 6.82 -7.74 -18.42
C VAL A 160 6.26 -9.09 -18.84
N GLY A 161 7.12 -10.07 -19.13
CA GLY A 161 6.71 -11.37 -19.67
C GLY A 161 5.78 -11.21 -20.89
N TYR A 162 4.57 -11.75 -20.83
CA TYR A 162 3.57 -11.64 -21.90
C TYR A 162 2.58 -10.48 -21.73
N LYS A 163 2.78 -9.61 -20.74
CA LYS A 163 1.90 -8.49 -20.42
C LYS A 163 2.48 -7.16 -20.96
N SER A 164 1.62 -6.36 -21.59
CA SER A 164 1.88 -4.98 -21.99
C SER A 164 0.96 -4.06 -21.20
N PHE A 165 1.52 -3.13 -20.43
CA PHE A 165 0.81 -2.16 -19.60
C PHE A 165 0.40 -0.88 -20.34
N SER A 166 0.92 -0.68 -21.56
CA SER A 166 0.77 0.51 -22.43
C SER A 166 1.28 1.85 -21.88
N THR A 167 1.26 2.05 -20.56
CA THR A 167 1.79 3.23 -19.88
C THR A 167 2.87 2.83 -18.88
N ASN A 168 3.81 3.73 -18.60
CA ASN A 168 4.77 3.54 -17.50
C ASN A 168 4.09 3.76 -16.15
N PHE A 169 3.15 4.71 -16.11
CA PHE A 169 2.36 5.00 -14.92
C PHE A 169 1.25 3.98 -14.74
N GLN A 170 1.13 3.44 -13.52
CA GLN A 170 0.14 2.46 -13.11
C GLN A 170 -0.46 2.83 -11.75
N PHE A 171 -1.69 2.41 -11.51
CA PHE A 171 -2.32 2.37 -10.20
C PHE A 171 -2.15 0.98 -9.60
N GLY A 172 -1.72 0.91 -8.34
CA GLY A 172 -1.57 -0.32 -7.58
C GLY A 172 -2.55 -0.37 -6.42
N ASP A 173 -3.63 -1.14 -6.55
CA ASP A 173 -4.55 -1.40 -5.45
C ASP A 173 -4.24 -2.73 -4.77
N HIS A 174 -4.33 -2.77 -3.44
CA HIS A 174 -4.10 -3.99 -2.70
C HIS A 174 -5.00 -4.14 -1.48
N ILE A 175 -5.18 -5.40 -1.08
CA ILE A 175 -5.78 -5.81 0.19
C ILE A 175 -4.92 -6.93 0.78
N GLY A 176 -4.75 -6.93 2.09
CA GLY A 176 -3.91 -7.89 2.78
C GLY A 176 -4.44 -8.23 4.16
N VAL A 177 -3.90 -9.33 4.69
CA VAL A 177 -4.11 -9.77 6.07
C VAL A 177 -2.76 -10.10 6.67
N GLY A 178 -2.59 -9.83 7.96
CA GLY A 178 -1.31 -10.07 8.60
C GLY A 178 -1.40 -10.00 10.11
N ALA A 179 -0.23 -10.00 10.74
CA ALA A 179 -0.10 -9.75 12.16
C ALA A 179 1.20 -9.03 12.50
N TYR A 180 1.11 -8.17 13.50
CA TYR A 180 2.27 -7.69 14.23
C TYR A 180 2.63 -8.64 15.35
N PHE A 181 3.91 -8.93 15.54
CA PHE A 181 4.35 -9.89 16.56
C PHE A 181 5.73 -9.58 17.13
N GLY A 182 6.10 -10.33 18.18
CA GLY A 182 7.35 -10.16 18.90
C GLY A 182 7.27 -9.13 20.01
N LYS A 183 8.41 -8.86 20.67
CA LYS A 183 8.47 -7.89 21.77
C LYS A 183 8.07 -6.51 21.24
N HIS A 184 7.09 -5.87 21.87
CA HIS A 184 6.54 -4.58 21.43
C HIS A 184 6.06 -4.57 19.97
N GLN A 185 5.61 -5.73 19.45
CA GLN A 185 5.09 -5.83 18.09
C GLN A 185 6.10 -5.36 17.01
N ALA A 186 7.39 -5.65 17.24
CA ALA A 186 8.49 -5.19 16.41
C ALA A 186 8.50 -5.78 14.99
N TYR A 187 7.81 -6.89 14.75
CA TYR A 187 7.79 -7.57 13.46
C TYR A 187 6.40 -7.52 12.83
N LYS A 188 6.34 -7.48 11.50
CA LYS A 188 5.13 -7.67 10.69
C LYS A 188 5.32 -8.88 9.79
N LEU A 189 4.27 -9.69 9.67
CA LEU A 189 4.13 -10.66 8.61
C LEU A 189 2.75 -10.46 7.99
N ALA A 190 2.69 -10.28 6.67
CA ALA A 190 1.44 -10.11 5.96
C ALA A 190 1.45 -10.87 4.63
N TYR A 191 0.26 -11.26 4.21
CA TYR A 191 -0.03 -11.70 2.86
C TYR A 191 -0.91 -10.66 2.19
N VAL A 192 -0.51 -10.22 1.00
CA VAL A 192 -1.14 -9.12 0.27
C VAL A 192 -1.44 -9.55 -1.15
N PHE A 193 -2.68 -9.34 -1.60
CA PHE A 193 -3.05 -9.43 -3.00
C PHE A 193 -3.01 -8.03 -3.60
N GLN A 194 -2.20 -7.84 -4.64
CA GLN A 194 -2.05 -6.55 -5.33
C GLN A 194 -2.44 -6.68 -6.81
N HIS A 195 -3.24 -5.74 -7.29
CA HIS A 195 -3.52 -5.53 -8.71
C HIS A 195 -2.83 -4.25 -9.18
N LEU A 196 -2.14 -4.32 -10.33
CA LEU A 196 -1.46 -3.18 -10.95
C LEU A 196 -1.98 -2.97 -12.37
N SER A 197 -2.49 -1.77 -12.68
CA SER A 197 -3.06 -1.45 -14.00
C SER A 197 -3.10 0.05 -14.29
N ASN A 198 -3.31 0.44 -15.55
CA ASN A 198 -3.37 1.86 -15.93
C ASN A 198 -4.76 2.50 -15.79
N ALA A 199 -5.70 1.82 -15.12
CA ALA A 199 -7.09 2.27 -14.95
C ALA A 199 -7.85 2.61 -16.25
N GLY A 200 -7.38 2.14 -17.41
CA GLY A 200 -8.02 2.40 -18.70
C GLY A 200 -7.56 3.69 -19.39
N ILE A 201 -6.42 4.25 -18.98
CA ILE A 201 -5.78 5.41 -19.65
C ILE A 201 -5.44 5.07 -21.10
N GLU A 202 -4.87 3.88 -21.35
CA GLU A 202 -4.47 3.44 -22.68
C GLU A 202 -4.68 1.92 -22.83
N ALA A 203 -5.15 1.49 -24.00
CA ALA A 203 -5.32 0.07 -24.32
C ALA A 203 -4.11 -0.47 -25.12
N PRO A 204 -3.77 -1.76 -25.04
CA PRO A 204 -4.33 -2.76 -24.11
C PRO A 204 -3.90 -2.53 -22.65
N ASN A 205 -4.76 -2.85 -21.70
CA ASN A 205 -4.43 -2.82 -20.26
C ASN A 205 -4.88 -4.14 -19.60
N PRO A 206 -4.12 -5.23 -19.75
CA PRO A 206 -4.44 -6.50 -19.12
C PRO A 206 -4.22 -6.46 -17.59
N GLY A 207 -3.47 -5.48 -17.09
CA GLY A 207 -2.95 -5.43 -15.72
C GLY A 207 -2.08 -6.63 -15.36
N ILE A 208 -1.63 -6.65 -14.11
CA ILE A 208 -0.97 -7.80 -13.49
C ILE A 208 -1.45 -7.95 -12.04
N ASN A 209 -1.64 -9.19 -11.61
CA ASN A 209 -1.96 -9.53 -10.24
C ASN A 209 -0.74 -10.16 -9.57
N PHE A 210 -0.47 -9.79 -8.32
CA PHE A 210 0.57 -10.38 -7.49
C PHE A 210 0.02 -10.90 -6.18
N HIS A 211 0.54 -12.06 -5.78
CA HIS A 211 0.48 -12.57 -4.41
C HIS A 211 1.79 -12.21 -3.74
N LEU A 212 1.72 -11.40 -2.69
CA LEU A 212 2.88 -10.86 -1.99
C LEU A 212 2.92 -11.37 -0.55
N VAL A 213 4.13 -11.63 -0.07
CA VAL A 213 4.44 -11.88 1.34
C VAL A 213 5.35 -10.75 1.81
N THR A 214 4.91 -10.06 2.86
CA THR A 214 5.61 -8.93 3.45
C THR A 214 6.17 -9.34 4.80
N PHE A 215 7.47 -9.14 4.99
CA PHE A 215 8.12 -9.19 6.30
C PHE A 215 8.65 -7.82 6.67
N GLY A 216 8.20 -7.30 7.81
CA GLY A 216 8.49 -5.93 8.23
C GLY A 216 9.21 -5.85 9.57
N PHE A 217 10.12 -4.89 9.68
CA PHE A 217 10.81 -4.54 10.92
C PHE A 217 10.44 -3.13 11.35
N ARG A 218 9.99 -2.98 12.58
CA ARG A 218 9.79 -1.66 13.21
C ARG A 218 11.16 -1.07 13.55
N MET A 219 11.42 0.16 13.09
CA MET A 219 12.72 0.82 13.25
C MET A 219 12.82 1.66 14.52
N GLY A 220 11.68 1.95 15.16
CA GLY A 220 11.61 2.52 16.50
C GLY A 220 10.89 3.87 16.54
N ARG A 221 9.63 3.84 16.98
CA ARG A 221 8.89 4.85 17.77
C ARG A 221 7.48 4.32 18.03
N ARG A 222 7.24 3.94 19.29
CA ARG A 222 6.00 4.06 20.10
C ARG A 222 6.30 3.41 21.45
#